data_AF-A0A1F9INW2-F1
#
_entry.id   AF-A0A1F9INW2-F1
#
_cell.length_a   1.000
_cell.length_b   1.000
_cell.length_c   1.000
_cell.angle_alpha   90.00
_cell.angle_beta   90.00
_cell.angle_gamma   90.00
#
_symmetry.space_group_name_H-M   'P 1'
#
loop_
_entity.id
_entity.type
_entity.pdbx_description
1 polymer ?
#
loop_
_entity_poly.entity_id
_entity_poly.type
_entity_poly.pdbx_seq_one_letter_code
_entity_poly.pdbx_strand_id
1 'polypeptide(L)'
;MRSPFHVPSLTGSLIIIAVFFAYLTFSDQGLARLYHLNQTEDMIIQKNNELRNEIQLLKLEINNLHKLSYLERVARQELGVLKSNEILYYVGEEPLDR
;
A
#
# COMPACT_ATOMS: atom_id res chain seq x y z
N MET A 1 -29.49 9.77 69.88
CA MET A 1 -30.42 10.24 68.83
C MET A 1 -29.63 10.33 67.52
N ARG A 2 -29.61 9.27 66.71
CA ARG A 2 -28.88 9.22 65.43
C ARG A 2 -29.90 9.38 64.31
N SER A 3 -29.83 10.46 63.55
CA SER A 3 -30.66 10.64 62.36
C SER A 3 -30.27 9.60 61.29
N PRO A 4 -31.24 9.01 60.58
CA PRO A 4 -30.96 8.09 59.49
C PRO A 4 -30.58 8.91 58.25
N PHE A 5 -29.28 8.97 57.94
CA PHE A 5 -28.81 9.53 56.68
C PHE A 5 -29.23 8.61 55.53
N HIS A 6 -30.39 8.90 54.91
CA HIS A 6 -30.71 8.42 53.58
C HIS A 6 -30.09 9.39 52.57
N VAL A 7 -29.02 8.96 51.89
CA VAL A 7 -28.56 9.55 50.61
C VAL A 7 -28.73 8.55 49.45
N PRO A 8 -29.93 7.99 49.20
CA PRO A 8 -30.16 7.09 48.07
C PRO A 8 -30.06 7.81 46.72
N SER A 9 -30.29 9.13 46.67
CA SER A 9 -30.28 9.93 45.43
C SER A 9 -28.86 10.23 44.91
N LEU A 10 -27.89 10.43 45.81
CA LEU A 10 -26.52 10.76 45.44
C LEU A 10 -25.78 9.54 44.87
N THR A 11 -25.99 8.37 45.49
CA THR A 11 -25.43 7.10 45.00
C THR A 11 -26.05 6.67 43.68
N GLY A 12 -27.37 6.84 43.51
CA GLY A 12 -28.04 6.56 42.24
C GLY A 12 -27.54 7.45 41.09
N SER A 13 -27.35 8.75 41.36
CA SER A 13 -26.79 9.69 40.39
C SER A 13 -25.36 9.29 39.96
N LEU A 14 -24.52 8.87 40.91
CA LEU A 14 -23.16 8.43 40.62
C LEU A 14 -23.13 7.21 39.69
N ILE A 15 -24.05 6.26 39.90
CA ILE A 15 -24.18 5.06 39.08
C ILE A 15 -24.63 5.44 37.65
N ILE A 16 -25.58 6.35 37.51
CA ILE A 16 -26.05 6.82 36.18
C ILE A 16 -24.92 7.50 35.43
N ILE A 17 -24.13 8.34 36.10
CA ILE A 17 -22.97 9.02 35.50
C ILE A 17 -21.91 7.97 35.07
N ALA A 18 -21.61 6.99 35.91
CA ALA A 18 -20.66 5.94 35.58
C ALA A 18 -21.11 5.09 34.38
N VAL A 19 -22.40 4.74 34.30
CA VAL A 19 -22.99 4.01 33.16
C VAL A 19 -22.98 4.86 31.90
N PHE A 20 -23.24 6.17 32.00
CA PHE A 20 -23.17 7.10 30.87
C PHE A 20 -21.75 7.21 30.31
N PHE A 21 -20.74 7.34 31.17
CA PHE A 21 -19.34 7.34 30.74
C PHE A 21 -18.90 5.99 30.17
N ALA A 22 -19.32 4.88 30.77
CA ALA A 22 -19.06 3.55 30.23
C ALA A 22 -19.69 3.37 28.84
N TYR A 23 -20.91 3.90 28.63
CA TYR A 23 -21.56 3.88 27.32
C TYR A 23 -20.82 4.76 26.30
N LEU A 24 -20.34 5.94 26.70
CA LEU A 24 -19.55 6.81 25.82
C LEU A 24 -18.21 6.21 25.40
N THR A 25 -17.56 5.42 26.28
CA THR A 25 -16.27 4.78 25.99
C THR A 25 -16.41 3.45 25.26
N PHE A 26 -17.42 2.64 25.59
CA PHE A 26 -17.63 1.29 25.02
C PHE A 26 -18.71 1.19 23.93
N SER A 27 -19.39 2.28 23.57
CA SER A 27 -20.32 2.24 22.42
C SER A 27 -19.56 2.06 21.11
N ASP A 28 -20.11 1.26 20.21
CA ASP A 28 -19.61 1.04 18.84
C ASP A 28 -19.44 2.33 18.02
N GLN A 29 -19.99 3.46 18.49
CA GLN A 29 -19.89 4.79 17.89
C GLN A 29 -19.16 5.81 18.79
N GLY A 30 -18.49 5.35 19.86
CA GLY A 30 -17.85 6.20 20.86
C GLY A 30 -16.63 6.97 20.33
N LEU A 31 -16.19 7.96 21.12
CA LEU A 31 -15.10 8.90 20.78
C LEU A 31 -13.78 8.21 20.43
N ALA A 32 -13.51 7.03 21.01
CA ALA A 32 -12.31 6.24 20.70
C ALA A 32 -12.29 5.76 19.23
N ARG A 33 -13.46 5.41 18.66
CA ARG A 33 -13.57 5.01 17.26
C ARG A 33 -13.32 6.19 16.33
N LEU A 34 -13.81 7.38 16.67
CA LEU A 34 -13.56 8.59 15.88
C LEU A 34 -12.07 8.93 15.83
N TYR A 35 -11.37 8.80 16.96
CA TYR A 35 -9.93 9.01 17.03
C TYR A 35 -9.16 7.99 16.20
N HIS A 36 -9.50 6.70 16.30
CA HIS A 36 -8.89 5.66 15.48
C HIS A 36 -9.21 5.80 13.99
N LEU A 37 -10.41 6.26 13.62
CA LEU A 37 -10.78 6.51 12.23
C LEU A 37 -9.91 7.60 11.61
N ASN A 38 -9.75 8.73 12.30
CA ASN A 38 -8.91 9.83 11.82
C ASN A 38 -7.46 9.38 11.65
N GLN A 39 -6.91 8.63 12.61
CA GLN A 39 -5.55 8.07 12.49
C GLN A 39 -5.43 7.10 11.30
N THR A 40 -6.46 6.29 11.07
CA THR A 40 -6.48 5.33 9.96
C THR A 40 -6.57 6.06 8.62
N GLU A 41 -7.37 7.13 8.53
CA GLU A 41 -7.46 7.99 7.36
C GLU A 41 -6.12 8.64 7.02
N ASP A 42 -5.46 9.25 8.01
CA ASP A 42 -4.13 9.87 7.85
C ASP A 42 -3.10 8.84 7.36
N MET A 43 -3.09 7.65 7.96
CA MET A 43 -2.19 6.56 7.57
C MET A 43 -2.45 6.10 6.13
N ILE A 44 -3.72 5.96 5.73
CA ILE A 44 -4.09 5.56 4.37
C ILE A 44 -3.66 6.64 3.37
N ILE A 45 -3.88 7.92 3.67
CA ILE A 45 -3.47 9.03 2.81
C ILE A 45 -1.95 9.04 2.65
N GLN A 46 -1.21 8.91 3.76
CA GLN A 46 0.25 8.84 3.72
C GLN A 46 0.73 7.67 2.87
N LYS A 47 0.15 6.47 3.06
CA LYS A 47 0.53 5.30 2.27
C LYS A 47 0.20 5.44 0.79
N ASN A 48 -0.93 6.08 0.46
CA ASN A 48 -1.32 6.35 -0.92
C ASN A 48 -0.30 7.28 -1.59
N ASN A 49 0.12 8.33 -0.90
CA ASN A 49 1.11 9.28 -1.41
C ASN A 49 2.48 8.62 -1.63
N GLU A 50 2.94 7.78 -0.69
CA GLU A 50 4.16 6.98 -0.86
C GLU A 50 4.10 6.11 -2.12
N LEU A 51 3.02 5.35 -2.29
CA LEU A 51 2.84 4.46 -3.45
C LEU A 51 2.76 5.24 -4.76
N ARG A 52 2.11 6.42 -4.77
CA ARG A 52 2.06 7.28 -5.96
C ARG A 52 3.45 7.75 -6.36
N ASN A 53 4.28 8.15 -5.40
CA ASN A 53 5.66 8.55 -5.66
C ASN A 53 6.48 7.38 -6.19
N GLU A 54 6.33 6.19 -5.60
CA GLU A 54 7.02 4.97 -6.06
C GLU A 54 6.62 4.61 -7.50
N ILE A 55 5.33 4.69 -7.83
CA ILE A 55 4.84 4.50 -9.20
C ILE A 55 5.48 5.51 -10.17
N GLN A 56 5.63 6.77 -9.77
CA GLN A 56 6.27 7.79 -10.61
C GLN A 56 7.75 7.48 -10.84
N LEU A 57 8.47 7.08 -9.79
CA LEU A 57 9.88 6.69 -9.89
C LEU A 57 10.07 5.48 -10.80
N LEU A 58 9.27 4.43 -10.61
CA LEU A 58 9.29 3.22 -11.44
C LEU A 58 8.95 3.53 -12.90
N LYS A 59 8.02 4.45 -13.17
CA LYS A 59 7.72 4.89 -14.54
C LYS A 59 8.88 5.63 -15.19
N LEU A 60 9.61 6.45 -14.44
CA LEU A 60 10.82 7.11 -14.94
C LEU A 60 11.93 6.08 -15.21
N GLU A 61 12.09 5.11 -14.33
CA GLU A 61 13.02 3.99 -14.52
C GLU A 61 12.66 3.18 -15.77
N ILE A 62 11.41 2.76 -15.93
CA ILE A 62 10.92 2.09 -17.15
C ILE A 62 11.17 2.95 -18.39
N ASN A 63 10.87 4.25 -18.37
CA ASN A 63 11.15 5.13 -19.50
C ASN A 63 12.65 5.23 -19.82
N ASN A 64 13.52 5.16 -18.79
CA ASN A 64 14.96 5.13 -18.97
C ASN A 64 15.45 3.78 -19.52
N LEU A 65 14.83 2.66 -19.12
CA LEU A 65 15.13 1.31 -19.60
C LEU A 65 14.56 1.03 -21.00
N HIS A 66 13.42 1.64 -21.35
CA HIS A 66 12.76 1.54 -22.65
C HIS A 66 13.38 2.42 -23.75
N LYS A 67 14.61 2.92 -23.55
CA LYS A 67 15.39 3.41 -24.70
C LYS A 67 15.57 2.22 -25.64
N LEU A 68 14.96 2.31 -26.81
CA LEU A 68 14.82 1.28 -27.86
C LEU A 68 16.10 0.46 -28.10
N SER A 69 17.27 1.07 -27.93
CA SER A 69 18.59 0.43 -28.05
C SER A 69 18.90 -0.62 -26.97
N TYR A 70 18.35 -0.49 -25.76
CA TYR A 70 18.51 -1.47 -24.68
C TYR A 70 17.70 -2.74 -24.98
N LEU A 71 16.45 -2.56 -25.40
CA LEU A 71 15.53 -3.64 -25.76
C LEU A 71 16.04 -4.40 -27.01
N GLU A 72 16.56 -3.68 -27.99
CA GLU A 72 17.19 -4.25 -29.19
C GLU A 72 18.47 -5.04 -28.87
N ARG A 73 19.26 -4.59 -27.89
CA ARG A 73 20.46 -5.32 -27.43
C ARG A 73 20.10 -6.63 -26.74
N VAL A 74 19.13 -6.61 -25.81
CA VAL A 74 18.68 -7.82 -25.10
C VAL A 74 18.07 -8.83 -26.09
N ALA A 75 17.26 -8.38 -27.04
CA ALA A 75 16.69 -9.24 -28.08
C ALA A 75 17.76 -9.91 -28.97
N ARG A 76 18.84 -9.19 -29.32
CA ARG A 76 19.97 -9.73 -30.09
C ARG A 76 20.84 -10.70 -29.30
N GLN A 77 21.08 -10.43 -28.02
CA GLN A 77 22.04 -11.19 -27.20
C GLN A 77 21.42 -12.44 -26.57
N GLU A 78 20.21 -12.34 -26.03
CA GLU A 78 19.62 -13.44 -25.25
C GLU A 78 18.59 -14.25 -26.04
N LEU A 79 17.94 -13.64 -27.03
CA LEU A 79 16.84 -14.27 -27.77
C LEU A 79 17.21 -14.61 -29.21
N GLY A 80 18.38 -14.17 -29.71
CA GLY A 80 18.83 -14.42 -31.09
C GLY A 80 17.87 -13.90 -32.16
N VAL A 81 17.03 -12.91 -31.81
CA VAL A 81 15.92 -12.46 -32.68
C VAL A 81 16.48 -11.53 -33.75
N LEU A 82 16.34 -11.94 -35.01
CA LEU A 82 16.64 -11.12 -36.19
C LEU A 82 15.44 -10.21 -36.48
N LYS A 83 15.68 -9.00 -37.00
CA LYS A 83 14.57 -8.21 -37.57
C LYS A 83 13.95 -8.98 -38.74
N SER A 84 12.68 -8.71 -39.05
CA SER A 84 11.96 -9.35 -40.16
C SER A 84 12.62 -9.17 -41.54
N ASN A 85 13.65 -8.33 -41.66
CA ASN A 85 14.43 -8.08 -42.87
C ASN A 85 15.91 -8.51 -42.77
N GLU A 86 16.31 -9.25 -41.74
CA GLU A 86 17.69 -9.73 -41.55
C GLU A 86 17.76 -11.25 -41.83
N ILE A 87 18.76 -11.68 -42.60
CA ILE A 87 19.00 -13.10 -42.95
C ILE A 87 20.29 -13.54 -42.27
N LEU A 88 20.22 -14.61 -41.48
CA LEU A 88 21.38 -15.22 -40.82
C LEU A 88 22.12 -16.11 -41.82
N TYR A 89 23.34 -15.72 -42.16
CA TYR A 89 24.25 -16.55 -42.97
C TYR A 89 25.11 -17.40 -42.04
N TYR A 90 24.91 -18.72 -42.07
CA TYR A 90 25.88 -19.66 -41.54
C TYR A 90 26.90 -19.96 -42.63
N VAL A 91 28.16 -19.55 -42.42
CA VAL A 91 29.28 -20.01 -43.24
C VAL A 91 29.59 -21.44 -42.78
N GLY A 92 28.98 -22.42 -43.44
CA GLY A 92 29.45 -23.79 -43.35
C GLY A 92 30.80 -23.87 -44.04
N GLU A 93 31.79 -24.50 -43.41
CA GLU A 93 33.02 -24.83 -44.12
C GLU A 93 32.65 -25.73 -45.29
N GLU A 94 32.83 -25.22 -46.52
CA GLU A 94 32.75 -26.04 -47.72
C GLU A 94 33.72 -27.22 -47.52
N PRO A 95 33.27 -28.48 -47.61
CA PRO A 95 34.20 -29.60 -47.56
C PRO A 95 35.07 -29.48 -48.81
N LEU A 96 36.36 -29.18 -48.60
CA LEU A 96 37.38 -29.25 -49.63
C LEU A 96 37.33 -30.65 -50.26
N ASP A 97 36.78 -30.70 -51.48
CA ASP A 97 36.96 -31.77 -52.45
C ASP A 97 38.44 -32.21 -52.44
N ARG A 98 38.66 -33.49 -52.11
CA ARG A 98 39.91 -34.22 -52.30
C ARG A 98 39.64 -35.50 -53.06
#